data_AF-A0A084STZ7-F1
#
_entry.id   AF-A0A084STZ7-F1
#
_cell.length_a   1.000
_cell.length_b   1.000
_cell.length_c   1.000
_cell.angle_alpha   90.00
_cell.angle_beta   90.00
_cell.angle_gamma   90.00
#
_symmetry.space_group_name_H-M   'P 1'
#
loop_
_entity.id
_entity.type
_entity.pdbx_description
1 polymer ?
#
loop_
_entity_poly.entity_id
_entity_poly.type
_entity_poly.pdbx_seq_one_letter_code
_entity_poly.pdbx_strand_id
1 'polypeptide(L)'
;MQLPSFLHGTYRSVQQKVKREGLRCAEQYRKEGAFPSPRQLLEVPLGEVVVVQGVVDIQHERPVWRLYMVSEVLRDVWEALDWEDSSSVRDAYEASFLETAWGALFFTLARMGAVSAERTARRLEAVLRFWDPLECARYLFKKPGAAQTLEELMVDSCGWAMDAWSPELEGPVRARLESAAKRMERATREDCLEAILRQMPRALAAGHDLKHRQVLADPAFQRERLTMLDTPSFERVSGACTSELLEKLYDWDHELGLQ
;
A
#
# COMPACT_ATOMS: atom_id res chain seq x y z
N MET A 1 -5.43 19.62 2.05
CA MET A 1 -6.18 18.49 1.43
C MET A 1 -7.50 18.29 2.14
N GLN A 2 -8.44 17.57 1.51
CA GLN A 2 -9.69 17.17 2.14
C GLN A 2 -9.71 15.68 2.50
N LEU A 3 -10.27 15.36 3.67
CA LEU A 3 -10.53 13.99 4.11
C LEU A 3 -12.02 13.75 4.33
N PRO A 4 -12.49 12.51 4.14
CA PRO A 4 -13.84 12.12 4.54
C PRO A 4 -14.11 12.41 6.02
N SER A 5 -15.23 13.09 6.28
CA SER A 5 -15.65 13.46 7.64
C SER A 5 -15.82 12.28 8.60
N PHE A 6 -16.07 11.09 8.06
CA PHE A 6 -16.18 9.87 8.85
C PHE A 6 -14.85 9.42 9.46
N LEU A 7 -13.71 9.94 9.00
CA LEU A 7 -12.36 9.64 9.49
C LEU A 7 -11.89 10.59 10.61
N HIS A 8 -12.73 11.56 11.03
CA HIS A 8 -12.41 12.50 12.11
C HIS A 8 -13.32 12.32 13.32
N GLY A 9 -12.72 12.36 14.50
CA GLY A 9 -13.40 12.21 15.80
C GLY A 9 -12.56 11.40 16.78
N THR A 10 -13.14 10.95 17.88
CA THR A 10 -12.51 9.94 18.75
C THR A 10 -12.49 8.58 18.05
N TYR A 11 -11.66 7.65 18.51
CA TYR A 11 -11.57 6.30 17.94
C TYR A 11 -12.95 5.64 17.84
N ARG A 12 -13.70 5.63 18.95
CA ARG A 12 -15.05 5.04 19.00
C ARG A 12 -16.03 5.72 18.05
N SER A 13 -15.95 7.05 17.95
CA SER A 13 -16.80 7.81 17.01
C SER A 13 -16.45 7.46 15.55
N VAL A 14 -15.16 7.43 15.20
CA VAL A 14 -14.72 7.09 13.84
C VAL A 14 -15.12 5.67 13.48
N GLN A 15 -14.91 4.70 14.39
CA GLN A 15 -15.32 3.31 14.19
C GLN A 15 -16.82 3.19 13.85
N GLN A 16 -17.68 3.90 14.58
CA GLN A 16 -19.12 3.89 14.30
C GLN A 16 -19.48 4.54 12.95
N LYS A 17 -18.80 5.64 12.59
CA LYS A 17 -19.05 6.34 11.31
C LYS A 17 -18.56 5.50 10.13
N VAL A 18 -17.37 4.92 10.23
CA VAL A 18 -16.79 4.01 9.25
C VAL A 18 -17.70 2.81 9.01
N LYS A 19 -18.26 2.21 10.06
CA LYS A 19 -19.20 1.10 9.91
C LYS A 19 -20.44 1.47 9.10
N ARG A 20 -21.02 2.64 9.38
CA ARG A 20 -22.16 3.15 8.61
C ARG A 20 -21.78 3.42 7.15
N GLU A 21 -20.56 3.91 6.92
CA GLU A 21 -20.06 4.15 5.57
C GLU A 21 -19.84 2.84 4.81
N GLY A 22 -19.28 1.81 5.43
CA GLY A 22 -19.11 0.48 4.83
C GLY A 22 -20.43 -0.12 4.40
N LEU A 23 -21.44 -0.12 5.28
CA LEU A 23 -22.79 -0.58 4.95
C LEU A 23 -23.41 0.20 3.78
N ARG A 24 -23.26 1.53 3.77
CA ARG A 24 -23.74 2.39 2.68
C ARG A 24 -23.04 2.08 1.35
N CYS A 25 -21.71 1.91 1.38
CA CYS A 25 -20.92 1.55 0.22
C CYS A 25 -21.35 0.19 -0.34
N ALA A 26 -21.57 -0.81 0.53
CA ALA A 26 -22.02 -2.14 0.12
C ALA A 26 -23.42 -2.11 -0.53
N GLU A 27 -24.37 -1.40 0.07
CA GLU A 27 -25.72 -1.24 -0.48
C GLU A 27 -25.69 -0.61 -1.87
N GLN A 28 -24.94 0.49 -2.03
CA GLN A 28 -24.82 1.17 -3.31
C GLN A 28 -24.11 0.30 -4.35
N TYR A 29 -23.01 -0.35 -3.97
CA TYR A 29 -22.25 -1.20 -4.87
C TYR A 29 -23.07 -2.39 -5.36
N ARG A 30 -23.87 -3.02 -4.49
CA ARG A 30 -24.80 -4.10 -4.88
C ARG A 30 -25.84 -3.62 -5.89
N LYS A 31 -26.30 -2.37 -5.76
CA LYS A 31 -27.36 -1.81 -6.61
C LYS A 31 -26.84 -1.31 -7.97
N GLU A 32 -25.67 -0.68 -7.98
CA GLU A 32 -25.20 0.11 -9.12
C GLU A 32 -23.83 -0.33 -9.66
N GLY A 33 -23.16 -1.27 -8.99
CA GLY A 33 -21.81 -1.74 -9.37
C GLY A 33 -20.71 -0.69 -9.14
N ALA A 34 -21.00 0.38 -8.39
CA ALA A 34 -20.11 1.50 -8.18
C ALA A 34 -20.15 1.99 -6.72
N PHE A 35 -19.02 2.54 -6.25
CA PHE A 35 -18.93 3.10 -4.91
C PHE A 35 -19.35 4.57 -4.88
N PRO A 36 -20.14 4.99 -3.88
CA PRO A 36 -20.56 6.36 -3.78
C PRO A 36 -19.43 7.22 -3.20
N SER A 37 -19.33 8.47 -3.64
CA SER A 37 -18.45 9.45 -2.98
C SER A 37 -18.82 9.62 -1.50
N PRO A 38 -17.85 9.92 -0.61
CA PRO A 38 -18.13 10.28 0.77
C PRO A 38 -19.15 11.40 0.86
N ARG A 39 -20.12 11.30 1.78
CA ARG A 39 -21.19 12.29 1.92
C ARG A 39 -20.69 13.69 2.26
N GLN A 40 -19.57 13.77 2.98
CA GLN A 40 -18.98 15.03 3.39
C GLN A 40 -17.46 14.89 3.47
N LEU A 41 -16.79 15.81 2.78
CA LEU A 41 -15.37 16.05 2.87
C LEU A 41 -15.12 17.26 3.78
N LEU A 42 -14.02 17.22 4.52
CA LEU A 42 -13.61 18.27 5.45
C LEU A 42 -12.16 18.65 5.15
N GLU A 43 -11.86 19.94 5.20
CA GLU A 43 -10.49 20.44 5.08
C GLU A 43 -9.65 19.98 6.27
N VAL A 44 -8.45 19.51 5.97
CA VAL A 44 -7.42 19.24 6.97
C VAL A 44 -6.58 20.51 7.14
N PRO A 45 -6.52 21.10 8.36
CA PRO A 45 -5.71 22.28 8.62
C PRO A 45 -4.23 22.05 8.28
N LEU A 46 -3.54 23.13 7.93
CA LEU A 46 -2.10 23.09 7.65
C LEU A 46 -1.33 22.62 8.90
N GLY A 47 -0.49 21.60 8.71
CA GLY A 47 0.32 20.98 9.76
C GLY A 47 -0.44 20.00 10.65
N GLU A 48 -1.75 19.82 10.44
CA GLU A 48 -2.56 18.88 11.22
C GLU A 48 -2.05 17.45 11.02
N VAL A 49 -2.14 16.66 12.10
CA VAL A 49 -1.66 15.28 12.11
C VAL A 49 -2.73 14.32 11.62
N VAL A 50 -2.35 13.49 10.65
CA VAL A 50 -3.15 12.38 10.14
C VAL A 50 -2.52 11.05 10.53
N VAL A 51 -3.28 10.22 11.24
CA VAL A 51 -2.86 8.88 11.61
C VAL A 51 -3.11 7.95 10.42
N VAL A 52 -2.03 7.43 9.84
CA VAL A 52 -2.07 6.60 8.63
C VAL A 52 -1.79 5.12 8.90
N GLN A 53 -1.43 4.76 10.13
CA GLN A 53 -1.28 3.37 10.55
C GLN A 53 -1.80 3.18 11.99
N GLY A 54 -2.61 2.13 12.20
CA GLY A 54 -3.32 1.92 13.46
C GLY A 54 -2.41 1.58 14.66
N VAL A 55 -1.23 0.99 14.42
CA VAL A 55 -0.30 0.57 15.50
C VAL A 55 0.24 1.75 16.32
N VAL A 56 0.21 2.97 15.77
CA VAL A 56 0.65 4.18 16.45
C VAL A 56 -0.51 5.05 16.95
N ASP A 57 -1.76 4.63 16.75
CA ASP A 57 -2.91 5.34 17.32
C ASP A 57 -3.05 5.01 18.81
N ILE A 58 -2.43 5.82 19.65
CA ILE A 58 -2.57 5.74 21.10
C ILE A 58 -3.54 6.81 21.64
N GLN A 59 -4.13 7.63 20.77
CA GLN A 59 -4.90 8.83 21.13
C GLN A 59 -6.41 8.60 20.98
N HIS A 60 -6.92 7.47 21.48
CA HIS A 60 -8.30 7.04 21.25
C HIS A 60 -9.36 8.06 21.70
N GLU A 61 -9.10 8.80 22.77
CA GLU A 61 -10.04 9.79 23.32
C GLU A 61 -9.95 11.17 22.65
N ARG A 62 -8.95 11.41 21.78
CA ARG A 62 -8.78 12.70 21.11
C ARG A 62 -9.45 12.71 19.73
N PRO A 63 -10.05 13.84 19.34
CA PRO A 63 -10.49 14.06 17.97
C PRO A 63 -9.25 14.21 17.07
N VAL A 64 -8.98 13.20 16.25
CA VAL A 64 -7.87 13.21 15.27
C VAL A 64 -8.32 12.56 13.97
N TRP A 65 -7.57 12.80 12.89
CA TRP A 65 -7.76 12.14 11.59
C TRP A 65 -7.18 10.73 11.60
N ARG A 66 -7.99 9.73 11.24
CA ARG A 66 -7.60 8.30 11.23
C ARG A 66 -7.77 7.69 9.84
N LEU A 67 -6.87 8.02 8.93
CA LEU A 67 -6.91 7.52 7.56
C LEU A 67 -6.84 5.99 7.48
N TYR A 68 -6.09 5.35 8.38
CA TYR A 68 -5.97 3.88 8.40
C TYR A 68 -7.31 3.15 8.56
N MET A 69 -8.34 3.80 9.14
CA MET A 69 -9.65 3.20 9.32
C MET A 69 -10.46 3.09 8.02
N VAL A 70 -9.96 3.59 6.88
CA VAL A 70 -10.55 3.23 5.57
C VAL A 70 -10.52 1.72 5.32
N SER A 71 -9.54 1.00 5.88
CA SER A 71 -9.49 -0.47 5.83
C SER A 71 -10.73 -1.12 6.47
N GLU A 72 -11.29 -0.51 7.52
CA GLU A 72 -12.51 -0.98 8.18
C GLU A 72 -13.76 -0.72 7.32
N VAL A 73 -13.77 0.32 6.46
CA VAL A 73 -14.84 0.51 5.47
C VAL A 73 -14.85 -0.68 4.50
N LEU A 74 -13.70 -1.06 3.98
CA LEU A 74 -13.56 -2.21 3.07
C LEU A 74 -13.95 -3.53 3.74
N ARG A 75 -13.53 -3.75 5.00
CA ARG A 75 -13.96 -4.94 5.76
C ARG A 75 -15.47 -5.02 5.85
N ASP A 76 -16.13 -3.93 6.27
CA ASP A 76 -17.58 -3.93 6.44
C ASP A 76 -18.32 -4.02 5.09
N VAL A 77 -17.70 -3.57 3.99
CA VAL A 77 -18.20 -3.84 2.63
C VAL A 77 -18.15 -5.32 2.30
N TRP A 78 -17.02 -6.00 2.55
CA TRP A 78 -16.90 -7.43 2.29
C TRP A 78 -17.84 -8.26 3.15
N GLU A 79 -17.96 -7.93 4.44
CA GLU A 79 -18.92 -8.60 5.35
C GLU A 79 -20.36 -8.47 4.83
N ALA A 80 -20.74 -7.30 4.33
CA ALA A 80 -22.07 -7.08 3.77
C ALA A 80 -22.28 -7.76 2.40
N LEU A 81 -21.21 -8.13 1.71
CA LEU A 81 -21.23 -8.88 0.44
C LEU A 81 -20.89 -10.36 0.63
N ASP A 82 -20.95 -10.87 1.87
CA ASP A 82 -20.65 -12.26 2.21
C ASP A 82 -19.28 -12.76 1.70
N TRP A 83 -18.31 -11.84 1.61
CA TRP A 83 -16.95 -12.08 1.10
C TRP A 83 -16.87 -12.54 -0.37
N GLU A 84 -17.99 -12.54 -1.09
CA GLU A 84 -18.03 -12.83 -2.51
C GLU A 84 -17.22 -11.79 -3.30
N ASP A 85 -16.40 -12.26 -4.24
CA ASP A 85 -15.60 -11.42 -5.12
C ASP A 85 -14.76 -10.33 -4.42
N SER A 86 -14.31 -10.59 -3.19
CA SER A 86 -13.57 -9.62 -2.35
C SER A 86 -12.41 -8.92 -3.07
N SER A 87 -11.72 -9.62 -3.97
CA SER A 87 -10.66 -9.03 -4.81
C SER A 87 -11.21 -8.04 -5.84
N SER A 88 -12.26 -8.37 -6.57
CA SER A 88 -12.89 -7.48 -7.54
C SER A 88 -13.50 -6.25 -6.87
N VAL A 89 -14.17 -6.45 -5.73
CA VAL A 89 -14.75 -5.38 -4.90
C VAL A 89 -13.67 -4.40 -4.42
N ARG A 90 -12.55 -4.92 -3.91
CA ARG A 90 -11.40 -4.11 -3.51
C ARG A 90 -10.84 -3.31 -4.68
N ASP A 91 -10.68 -3.95 -5.83
CA ASP A 91 -10.05 -3.35 -7.01
C ASP A 91 -10.94 -2.22 -7.58
N ALA A 92 -12.26 -2.42 -7.59
CA ALA A 92 -13.22 -1.38 -7.93
C ALA A 92 -13.22 -0.21 -6.91
N TYR A 93 -13.09 -0.51 -5.62
CA TYR A 93 -13.02 0.53 -4.58
C TYR A 93 -11.74 1.35 -4.71
N GLU A 94 -10.59 0.69 -4.91
CA GLU A 94 -9.32 1.38 -5.16
C GLU A 94 -9.40 2.27 -6.39
N ALA A 95 -9.87 1.74 -7.52
CA ALA A 95 -10.01 2.51 -8.75
C ALA A 95 -10.90 3.76 -8.56
N SER A 96 -11.98 3.64 -7.77
CA SER A 96 -12.89 4.75 -7.50
C SER A 96 -12.24 5.88 -6.68
N PHE A 97 -11.31 5.55 -5.77
CA PHE A 97 -10.79 6.50 -4.80
C PHE A 97 -9.32 6.91 -5.01
N LEU A 98 -8.58 6.25 -5.91
CA LEU A 98 -7.27 6.74 -6.37
C LEU A 98 -7.35 8.16 -6.97
N GLU A 99 -8.52 8.56 -7.47
CA GLU A 99 -8.82 9.91 -7.96
C GLU A 99 -9.02 10.95 -6.84
N THR A 100 -8.72 10.61 -5.60
CA THR A 100 -8.76 11.53 -4.45
C THR A 100 -7.44 11.53 -3.70
N ALA A 101 -7.05 12.66 -3.10
CA ALA A 101 -5.80 12.75 -2.34
C ALA A 101 -5.72 11.72 -1.19
N TRP A 102 -6.80 11.60 -0.39
CA TRP A 102 -6.84 10.66 0.73
C TRP A 102 -6.81 9.21 0.27
N GLY A 103 -7.48 8.87 -0.84
CA GLY A 103 -7.50 7.52 -1.38
C GLY A 103 -6.15 7.15 -1.99
N ALA A 104 -5.54 8.06 -2.75
CA ALA A 104 -4.18 7.90 -3.27
C ALA A 104 -3.17 7.59 -2.15
N LEU A 105 -3.22 8.37 -1.06
CA LEU A 105 -2.37 8.13 0.10
C LEU A 105 -2.69 6.79 0.78
N PHE A 106 -3.96 6.50 1.06
CA PHE A 106 -4.36 5.26 1.73
C PHE A 106 -3.92 4.01 0.95
N PHE A 107 -4.20 3.93 -0.36
CA PHE A 107 -3.86 2.75 -1.16
C PHE A 107 -2.36 2.56 -1.36
N THR A 108 -1.60 3.65 -1.38
CA THR A 108 -0.13 3.59 -1.40
C THR A 108 0.44 3.02 -0.10
N LEU A 109 -0.12 3.40 1.05
CA LEU A 109 0.39 2.99 2.37
C LEU A 109 -0.09 1.62 2.83
N ALA A 110 -1.40 1.37 2.72
CA ALA A 110 -2.02 0.14 3.19
C ALA A 110 -1.63 -1.06 2.33
N ARG A 111 -1.18 -0.83 1.09
CA ARG A 111 -0.75 -1.86 0.12
C ARG A 111 -1.76 -3.02 0.03
N MET A 112 -3.05 -2.68 0.01
CA MET A 112 -4.15 -3.64 -0.01
C MET A 112 -4.16 -4.40 -1.35
N GLY A 113 -4.09 -5.73 -1.33
CA GLY A 113 -4.10 -6.54 -2.55
C GLY A 113 -2.74 -6.66 -3.23
N ALA A 114 -2.72 -7.15 -4.49
CA ALA A 114 -1.49 -7.43 -5.20
C ALA A 114 -0.61 -6.17 -5.35
N VAL A 115 0.70 -6.35 -5.20
CA VAL A 115 1.70 -5.27 -5.33
C VAL A 115 2.43 -5.42 -6.66
N SER A 116 1.66 -5.58 -7.75
CA SER A 116 2.22 -5.67 -9.10
C SER A 116 2.91 -4.35 -9.49
N ALA A 117 3.81 -4.41 -10.46
CA ALA A 117 4.48 -3.23 -11.00
C ALA A 117 3.44 -2.20 -11.48
N GLU A 118 2.51 -2.62 -12.35
CA GLU A 118 1.47 -1.75 -12.90
C GLU A 118 0.59 -1.12 -11.81
N ARG A 119 0.10 -1.91 -10.85
CA ARG A 119 -0.78 -1.40 -9.80
C ARG A 119 -0.03 -0.46 -8.86
N THR A 120 1.22 -0.77 -8.55
CA THR A 120 2.09 0.11 -7.76
C THR A 120 2.36 1.42 -8.49
N ALA A 121 2.63 1.38 -9.80
CA ALA A 121 2.81 2.58 -10.62
C ALA A 121 1.61 3.51 -10.50
N ARG A 122 0.39 2.99 -10.69
CA ARG A 122 -0.86 3.76 -10.57
C ARG A 122 -1.05 4.40 -9.20
N ARG A 123 -0.69 3.69 -8.12
CA ARG A 123 -0.74 4.23 -6.74
C ARG A 123 0.24 5.38 -6.56
N LEU A 124 1.48 5.21 -7.02
CA LEU A 124 2.51 6.23 -6.93
C LEU A 124 2.14 7.46 -7.77
N GLU A 125 1.65 7.27 -8.99
CA GLU A 125 1.15 8.35 -9.86
C GLU A 125 0.01 9.12 -9.21
N ALA A 126 -0.93 8.43 -8.57
CA ALA A 126 -2.02 9.06 -7.85
C ALA A 126 -1.51 9.95 -6.70
N VAL A 127 -0.53 9.48 -5.92
CA VAL A 127 0.09 10.29 -4.85
C VAL A 127 0.82 11.50 -5.43
N LEU A 128 1.58 11.31 -6.51
CA LEU A 128 2.32 12.37 -7.18
C LEU A 128 1.40 13.47 -7.75
N ARG A 129 0.24 13.08 -8.30
CA ARG A 129 -0.80 13.99 -8.75
C ARG A 129 -1.37 14.85 -7.61
N PHE A 130 -1.43 14.30 -6.40
CA PHE A 130 -1.92 14.98 -5.21
C PHE A 130 -0.81 15.41 -4.25
N TRP A 131 0.43 15.52 -4.72
CA TRP A 131 1.58 15.78 -3.86
C TRP A 131 1.42 17.05 -3.01
N ASP A 132 1.17 18.19 -3.65
CA ASP A 132 1.12 19.48 -2.93
C ASP A 132 -0.06 19.53 -1.93
N PRO A 133 -1.28 19.05 -2.26
CA PRO A 133 -2.35 18.90 -1.27
C PRO A 133 -1.98 17.99 -0.09
N LEU A 134 -1.25 16.91 -0.32
CA LEU A 134 -0.84 15.96 0.72
C LEU A 134 0.25 16.57 1.62
N GLU A 135 1.18 17.33 1.06
CA GLU A 135 2.29 17.96 1.78
C GLU A 135 1.83 18.93 2.89
N CYS A 136 0.60 19.41 2.86
CA CYS A 136 0.06 20.30 3.88
C CYS A 136 -0.11 19.64 5.27
N ALA A 137 -0.10 18.31 5.38
CA ALA A 137 -0.34 17.61 6.64
C ALA A 137 0.93 16.93 7.20
N ARG A 138 0.84 16.45 8.43
CA ARG A 138 1.87 15.60 9.06
C ARG A 138 1.31 14.20 9.31
N TYR A 139 2.16 13.18 9.30
CA TYR A 139 1.70 11.80 9.26
C TYR A 139 2.26 10.94 10.40
N LEU A 140 1.37 10.29 11.16
CA LEU A 140 1.76 9.27 12.12
C LEU A 140 1.69 7.88 11.47
N PHE A 141 2.86 7.24 11.32
CA PHE A 141 3.02 5.97 10.61
C PHE A 141 3.58 4.86 11.50
N LYS A 142 4.91 4.75 11.64
CA LYS A 142 5.55 3.62 12.37
C LYS A 142 6.00 3.96 13.80
N LYS A 143 6.24 5.24 14.10
CA LYS A 143 6.79 5.69 15.38
C LYS A 143 5.75 6.55 16.13
N PRO A 144 5.28 6.13 17.32
CA PRO A 144 4.39 6.94 18.13
C PRO A 144 5.00 8.31 18.44
N GLY A 145 4.22 9.38 18.28
CA GLY A 145 4.63 10.75 18.63
C GLY A 145 5.61 11.43 17.66
N ALA A 146 6.08 10.73 16.62
CA ALA A 146 6.97 11.30 15.60
C ALA A 146 6.22 11.45 14.27
N ALA A 147 5.54 12.60 14.10
CA ALA A 147 4.80 12.89 12.89
C ALA A 147 5.75 13.30 11.74
N GLN A 148 5.61 12.63 10.60
CA GLN A 148 6.47 12.72 9.44
C GLN A 148 5.97 13.76 8.42
N THR A 149 6.88 14.33 7.61
CA THR A 149 6.51 14.97 6.33
C THR A 149 5.98 13.92 5.35
N LEU A 150 5.39 14.37 4.23
CA LEU A 150 5.06 13.48 3.12
C LEU A 150 6.31 12.77 2.57
N GLU A 151 7.43 13.48 2.42
CA GLU A 151 8.68 12.91 1.93
C GLU A 151 9.20 11.79 2.84
N GLU A 152 9.27 12.04 4.15
CA GLU A 152 9.69 11.06 5.15
C GLU A 152 8.78 9.82 5.14
N LEU A 153 7.47 10.05 5.05
CA LEU A 153 6.48 8.98 4.96
C LEU A 153 6.70 8.12 3.71
N MET A 154 6.91 8.74 2.55
CA MET A 154 7.12 8.04 1.28
C MET A 154 8.45 7.28 1.25
N VAL A 155 9.50 7.78 1.90
CA VAL A 155 10.73 7.00 2.11
C VAL A 155 10.44 5.76 2.96
N ASP A 156 9.73 5.92 4.07
CA ASP A 156 9.43 4.83 5.00
C ASP A 156 8.46 3.77 4.43
N SER A 157 7.56 4.15 3.51
CA SER A 157 6.57 3.25 2.90
C SER A 157 7.00 2.70 1.55
N CYS A 158 7.68 3.51 0.73
CA CYS A 158 7.96 3.24 -0.68
C CYS A 158 9.46 3.29 -1.01
N GLY A 159 10.35 3.34 -0.01
CA GLY A 159 11.80 3.27 -0.23
C GLY A 159 12.24 2.07 -1.08
N TRP A 160 11.63 0.90 -0.86
CA TRP A 160 11.87 -0.29 -1.67
C TRP A 160 11.60 -0.06 -3.17
N ALA A 161 10.55 0.69 -3.50
CA ALA A 161 10.17 0.97 -4.88
C ALA A 161 11.22 1.86 -5.55
N MET A 162 11.67 2.91 -4.85
CA MET A 162 12.72 3.80 -5.33
C MET A 162 14.04 3.05 -5.51
N ASP A 163 14.40 2.15 -4.58
CA ASP A 163 15.65 1.39 -4.64
C ASP A 163 15.63 0.33 -5.76
N ALA A 164 14.48 -0.31 -6.01
CA ALA A 164 14.33 -1.34 -7.03
C ALA A 164 14.23 -0.76 -8.45
N TRP A 165 13.47 0.32 -8.59
CA TRP A 165 13.05 0.87 -9.89
C TRP A 165 13.75 2.16 -10.26
N SER A 166 14.34 2.89 -9.31
CA SER A 166 15.14 4.10 -9.58
C SER A 166 16.50 4.05 -8.83
N PRO A 167 17.33 3.01 -9.05
CA PRO A 167 18.58 2.80 -8.30
C PRO A 167 19.65 3.86 -8.59
N GLU A 168 19.64 4.45 -9.78
CA GLU A 168 20.68 5.38 -10.25
C GLU A 168 20.40 6.84 -9.87
N LEU A 169 19.15 7.15 -9.49
CA LEU A 169 18.72 8.52 -9.29
C LEU A 169 18.91 8.91 -7.82
N GLU A 170 20.03 9.55 -7.52
CA GLU A 170 20.15 10.39 -6.33
C GLU A 170 19.34 11.67 -6.56
N GLY A 171 18.50 12.06 -5.59
CA GLY A 171 17.68 13.25 -5.73
C GLY A 171 16.46 13.29 -4.82
N PRO A 172 15.60 14.32 -4.99
CA PRO A 172 14.39 14.49 -4.19
C PRO A 172 13.46 13.28 -4.29
N VAL A 173 12.78 12.96 -3.19
CA VAL A 173 11.88 11.79 -3.07
C VAL A 173 10.84 11.80 -4.17
N ARG A 174 10.22 12.96 -4.44
CA ARG A 174 9.22 13.13 -5.50
C ARG A 174 9.74 12.69 -6.88
N ALA A 175 10.95 13.13 -7.26
CA ALA A 175 11.54 12.80 -8.56
C ALA A 175 11.89 11.30 -8.68
N ARG A 176 12.38 10.69 -7.58
CA ARG A 176 12.64 9.24 -7.54
C ARG A 176 11.36 8.42 -7.68
N LEU A 177 10.27 8.83 -7.04
CA LEU A 177 8.97 8.19 -7.19
C LEU A 177 8.39 8.35 -8.60
N GLU A 178 8.51 9.54 -9.20
CA GLU A 178 8.10 9.75 -10.61
C GLU A 178 8.86 8.83 -11.57
N SER A 179 10.17 8.68 -11.37
CA SER A 179 11.00 7.78 -12.16
C SER A 179 10.61 6.31 -11.95
N ALA A 180 10.41 5.89 -10.70
CA ALA A 180 10.00 4.53 -10.36
C ALA A 180 8.64 4.18 -10.99
N ALA A 181 7.64 5.06 -10.85
CA ALA A 181 6.30 4.85 -11.40
C ALA A 181 6.33 4.69 -12.94
N LYS A 182 7.03 5.59 -13.66
CA LYS A 182 7.17 5.51 -15.11
C LYS A 182 7.86 4.21 -15.59
N ARG A 183 8.84 3.73 -14.83
CA ARG A 183 9.54 2.46 -15.14
C ARG A 183 8.63 1.26 -14.87
N MET A 184 7.91 1.26 -13.76
CA MET A 184 6.93 0.22 -13.43
C MET A 184 5.77 0.14 -14.43
N GLU A 185 5.23 1.28 -14.87
CA GLU A 185 4.12 1.36 -15.84
C GLU A 185 4.45 0.63 -17.16
N ARG A 186 5.71 0.70 -17.58
CA ARG A 186 6.20 0.16 -18.86
C ARG A 186 7.01 -1.12 -18.70
N ALA A 187 7.02 -1.68 -17.50
CA ALA A 187 7.89 -2.80 -17.15
C ALA A 187 7.50 -4.05 -17.95
N THR A 188 8.49 -4.66 -18.58
CA THR A 188 8.38 -6.02 -19.06
C THR A 188 8.56 -7.00 -17.91
N ARG A 189 8.25 -8.28 -18.13
CA ARG A 189 8.53 -9.34 -17.16
C ARG A 189 10.01 -9.39 -16.77
N GLU A 190 10.90 -9.13 -17.72
CA GLU A 190 12.35 -9.09 -17.48
C GLU A 190 12.74 -7.89 -16.60
N ASP A 191 12.17 -6.70 -16.85
CA ASP A 191 12.40 -5.52 -16.01
C ASP A 191 11.95 -5.77 -14.56
N CYS A 192 10.77 -6.40 -14.39
CA CYS A 192 10.27 -6.83 -13.08
C CYS A 192 11.22 -7.82 -12.40
N LEU A 193 11.73 -8.81 -13.14
CA LEU A 193 12.67 -9.80 -12.61
C LEU A 193 13.95 -9.14 -12.09
N GLU A 194 14.53 -8.23 -12.87
CA GLU A 194 15.71 -7.47 -12.45
C GLU A 194 15.44 -6.58 -11.22
N ALA A 195 14.28 -5.92 -11.17
CA ALA A 195 13.87 -5.14 -10.00
C ALA A 195 13.70 -6.01 -8.75
N ILE A 196 13.11 -7.20 -8.89
CA ILE A 196 12.97 -8.19 -7.80
C ILE A 196 14.34 -8.62 -7.29
N LEU A 197 15.26 -9.01 -8.19
CA LEU A 197 16.60 -9.46 -7.81
C LEU A 197 17.38 -8.38 -7.05
N ARG A 198 17.21 -7.09 -7.39
CA ARG A 198 17.79 -5.98 -6.61
C ARG A 198 17.27 -5.90 -5.18
N GLN A 199 16.03 -6.33 -4.92
CA GLN A 199 15.41 -6.29 -3.59
C GLN A 199 15.59 -7.58 -2.77
N MET A 200 16.02 -8.69 -3.40
CA MET A 200 16.26 -9.94 -2.70
C MET A 200 17.23 -9.82 -1.52
N PRO A 201 18.37 -9.09 -1.59
CA PRO A 201 19.24 -8.89 -0.43
C PRO A 201 18.54 -8.23 0.76
N ARG A 202 17.66 -7.25 0.49
CA ARG A 202 16.89 -6.56 1.52
C ARG A 202 15.85 -7.49 2.15
N ALA A 203 15.18 -8.31 1.35
CA ALA A 203 14.22 -9.30 1.85
C ALA A 203 14.91 -10.39 2.70
N LEU A 204 16.05 -10.91 2.23
CA LEU A 204 16.87 -11.89 2.97
C LEU A 204 17.35 -11.36 4.32
N ALA A 205 17.75 -10.08 4.37
CA ALA A 205 18.16 -9.44 5.62
C ALA A 205 17.01 -9.38 6.65
N ALA A 206 15.76 -9.26 6.20
CA ALA A 206 14.58 -9.25 7.07
C ALA A 206 14.15 -10.65 7.55
N GLY A 207 14.42 -11.71 6.76
CA GLY A 207 14.03 -13.09 7.07
C GLY A 207 14.99 -13.79 8.02
N HIS A 208 14.95 -13.44 9.31
CA HIS A 208 15.86 -13.93 10.36
C HIS A 208 15.81 -15.45 10.57
N ASP A 209 14.66 -16.08 10.34
CA ASP A 209 14.42 -17.50 10.63
C ASP A 209 14.59 -18.44 9.42
N LEU A 210 15.07 -17.91 8.28
CA LEU A 210 15.33 -18.71 7.07
C LEU A 210 16.46 -19.72 7.30
N LYS A 211 16.20 -21.02 7.11
CA LYS A 211 17.16 -22.10 7.38
C LYS A 211 18.17 -22.27 6.26
N HIS A 212 17.74 -22.11 5.01
CA HIS A 212 18.53 -22.37 3.81
C HIS A 212 19.08 -21.08 3.17
N ARG A 213 19.45 -20.09 4.00
CA ARG A 213 19.89 -18.74 3.58
C ARG A 213 20.92 -18.71 2.47
N GLN A 214 21.90 -19.63 2.48
CA GLN A 214 22.93 -19.67 1.44
C GLN A 214 22.37 -20.02 0.05
N VAL A 215 21.45 -20.99 -0.01
CA VAL A 215 20.77 -21.38 -1.26
C VAL A 215 19.82 -20.28 -1.70
N LEU A 216 19.04 -19.72 -0.76
CA LEU A 216 18.11 -18.63 -1.06
C LEU A 216 18.82 -17.35 -1.51
N ALA A 217 20.09 -17.15 -1.14
CA ALA A 217 20.91 -16.02 -1.57
C ALA A 217 21.55 -16.20 -2.95
N ASP A 218 21.51 -17.41 -3.53
CA ASP A 218 22.06 -17.66 -4.86
C ASP A 218 21.19 -16.99 -5.95
N PRO A 219 21.74 -16.03 -6.72
CA PRO A 219 21.00 -15.38 -7.81
C PRO A 219 20.50 -16.35 -8.88
N ALA A 220 21.22 -17.46 -9.14
CA ALA A 220 20.79 -18.46 -10.12
C ALA A 220 19.53 -19.18 -9.64
N PHE A 221 19.50 -19.61 -8.38
CA PHE A 221 18.33 -20.19 -7.73
C PHE A 221 17.14 -19.22 -7.73
N GLN A 222 17.36 -17.97 -7.32
CA GLN A 222 16.31 -16.95 -7.31
C GLN A 222 15.71 -16.75 -8.70
N ARG A 223 16.55 -16.62 -9.72
CA ARG A 223 16.12 -16.42 -11.11
C ARG A 223 15.33 -17.62 -11.63
N GLU A 224 15.82 -18.83 -11.41
CA GLU A 224 15.11 -20.06 -11.77
C GLU A 224 13.71 -20.09 -11.15
N ARG A 225 13.62 -19.90 -9.82
CA ARG A 225 12.34 -19.90 -9.11
C ARG A 225 11.36 -18.85 -9.61
N LEU A 226 11.83 -17.62 -9.88
CA LEU A 226 11.01 -16.54 -10.40
C LEU A 226 10.52 -16.83 -11.83
N THR A 227 11.33 -17.45 -12.67
CA THR A 227 10.93 -17.82 -14.03
C THR A 227 9.89 -18.94 -14.07
N MET A 228 9.89 -19.83 -13.08
CA MET A 228 8.92 -20.91 -12.93
C MET A 228 7.56 -20.45 -12.40
N LEU A 229 7.44 -19.23 -11.86
CA LEU A 229 6.16 -18.71 -11.40
C LEU A 229 5.18 -18.56 -12.57
N ASP A 230 3.95 -19.03 -12.36
CA ASP A 230 2.85 -18.73 -13.25
C ASP A 230 2.56 -17.21 -13.28
N THR A 231 1.80 -16.75 -14.28
CA THR A 231 1.52 -15.32 -14.45
C THR A 231 0.89 -14.69 -13.19
N PRO A 232 -0.16 -15.27 -12.57
CA PRO A 232 -0.75 -14.69 -11.37
C PRO A 232 0.20 -14.60 -10.17
N SER A 233 1.05 -15.60 -9.94
CA SER A 233 2.02 -15.57 -8.83
C SER A 233 3.14 -14.58 -9.09
N PHE A 234 3.62 -14.49 -10.34
CA PHE A 234 4.62 -13.49 -10.72
C PHE A 234 4.08 -12.07 -10.55
N GLU A 235 2.83 -11.81 -10.95
CA GLU A 235 2.24 -10.48 -10.82
C GLU A 235 2.13 -9.99 -9.37
N ARG A 236 1.99 -10.89 -8.39
CA ARG A 236 1.95 -10.48 -6.97
C ARG A 236 3.28 -9.89 -6.50
N VAL A 237 4.39 -10.37 -7.05
CA VAL A 237 5.75 -9.93 -6.68
C VAL A 237 6.36 -8.98 -7.70
N SER A 238 5.70 -8.74 -8.84
CA SER A 238 6.27 -8.00 -9.97
C SER A 238 6.66 -6.58 -9.60
N GLY A 239 6.06 -5.97 -8.57
CA GLY A 239 6.48 -4.66 -8.05
C GLY A 239 7.82 -4.68 -7.30
N ALA A 240 8.36 -5.84 -6.90
CA ALA A 240 9.54 -5.96 -6.03
C ALA A 240 9.33 -5.43 -4.60
N CYS A 241 8.10 -5.54 -4.07
CA CYS A 241 7.79 -5.17 -2.70
C CYS A 241 8.50 -6.11 -1.71
N THR A 242 9.32 -5.57 -0.80
CA THR A 242 10.14 -6.38 0.11
C THR A 242 9.31 -7.36 0.97
N SER A 243 8.10 -7.00 1.40
CA SER A 243 7.26 -7.91 2.20
C SER A 243 6.74 -9.10 1.40
N GLU A 244 6.36 -8.89 0.13
CA GLU A 244 5.91 -9.98 -0.76
C GLU A 244 7.08 -10.91 -1.12
N LEU A 245 8.28 -10.34 -1.31
CA LEU A 245 9.49 -11.13 -1.53
C LEU A 245 9.88 -11.93 -0.29
N LEU A 246 9.71 -11.38 0.90
CA LEU A 246 9.95 -12.09 2.15
C LEU A 246 9.03 -13.31 2.30
N GLU A 247 7.75 -13.18 1.93
CA GLU A 247 6.82 -14.31 1.90
C GLU A 247 7.31 -15.42 0.95
N LYS A 248 7.72 -15.05 -0.28
CA LYS A 248 8.29 -16.03 -1.24
C LYS A 248 9.55 -16.72 -0.73
N LEU A 249 10.41 -16.00 -0.01
CA LEU A 249 11.61 -16.60 0.58
C LEU A 249 11.25 -17.66 1.63
N TYR A 250 10.22 -17.42 2.45
CA TYR A 250 9.74 -18.42 3.41
C TYR A 250 9.08 -19.63 2.72
N ASP A 251 8.31 -19.41 1.64
CA ASP A 251 7.75 -20.49 0.84
C ASP A 251 8.87 -21.39 0.28
N TRP A 252 9.90 -20.79 -0.32
CA TRP A 252 11.04 -21.52 -0.87
C TRP A 252 11.88 -22.21 0.21
N ASP A 253 12.06 -21.58 1.38
CA ASP A 253 12.75 -22.19 2.52
C ASP A 253 12.02 -23.43 3.03
N HIS A 254 10.69 -23.36 3.08
CA HIS A 254 9.84 -24.49 3.47
C HIS A 254 9.95 -25.63 2.46
N GLU A 255 9.84 -25.34 1.16
CA GLU A 255 9.96 -26.34 0.09
C GLU A 255 11.33 -27.03 0.09
N LEU A 256 12.43 -26.30 0.34
CA LEU A 256 13.77 -26.88 0.46
C LEU A 256 13.89 -27.84 1.65
N GLY A 257 13.13 -27.61 2.72
CA GLY A 257 13.10 -28.50 3.89
C GLY A 257 12.23 -29.75 3.71
N LEU A 258 11.46 -29.83 2.63
CA LEU A 258 10.66 -31.01 2.26
C LEU A 258 11.37 -31.95 1.28
N GLN A 259 12.50 -31.51 0.73
CA GLN A 259 13.38 -32.29 -0.15
C GLN A 259 14.38 -33.13 0.66
#